data_AF-A0A9D4JPX8-F1
#
_entry.id   AF-A0A9D4JPX8-F1
#
_cell.length_a   1.000
_cell.length_b   1.000
_cell.length_c   1.000
_cell.angle_alpha   90.00
_cell.angle_beta   90.00
_cell.angle_gamma   90.00
#
_symmetry.space_group_name_H-M   'P 1'
#
loop_
_entity.id
_entity.type
_entity.pdbx_description
1 polymer ?
#
loop_
_entity_poly.entity_id
_entity_poly.type
_entity_poly.pdbx_seq_one_letter_code
_entity_poly.pdbx_strand_id
1 'polypeptide(L)'
;MKNISTSAKLSQCYTGHCLRATAIQAMNDASYEARHIMFISGHRNEASICSYNRGCNITQKKSMSNTLSALTEPTCTSEKQLVKCHHICERANRETKIADTGLAKRG
;
A
#
# COMPACT_ATOMS: atom_id res chain seq x y z
N MET A 1 6.94 -15.41 -29.50
CA MET A 1 7.95 -14.36 -29.17
C MET A 1 9.33 -14.60 -29.77
N LYS A 2 9.72 -15.84 -30.09
CA LYS A 2 11.01 -16.13 -30.73
C LYS A 2 11.24 -15.31 -32.01
N ASN A 3 10.27 -15.35 -32.93
CA ASN A 3 10.34 -14.61 -34.19
C ASN A 3 10.49 -13.09 -33.96
N ILE A 4 9.69 -12.51 -33.06
CA ILE A 4 9.79 -11.07 -32.72
C ILE A 4 11.18 -10.73 -32.14
N SER A 5 11.70 -11.56 -31.24
CA SER A 5 13.02 -11.33 -30.63
C SER A 5 14.16 -11.39 -31.66
N THR A 6 14.07 -12.33 -32.60
CA THR A 6 15.05 -12.48 -33.68
C THR A 6 14.94 -11.34 -34.69
N SER A 7 13.72 -10.95 -35.09
CA SER A 7 13.50 -9.81 -36.00
C SER A 7 13.96 -8.49 -35.39
N ALA A 8 13.81 -8.30 -34.08
CA ALA A 8 14.26 -7.12 -33.35
C ALA A 8 15.76 -7.15 -32.99
N LYS A 9 16.51 -8.19 -33.39
CA LYS A 9 17.95 -8.37 -33.12
C LYS A 9 18.32 -8.21 -31.64
N LEU A 10 17.49 -8.75 -30.74
CA LEU A 10 17.77 -8.73 -29.29
C LEU A 10 18.90 -9.70 -28.92
N SER A 11 19.61 -9.42 -27.84
CA SER A 11 20.74 -10.23 -27.34
C SER A 11 20.36 -11.65 -26.95
N GLN A 12 19.09 -11.89 -26.63
CA GLN A 12 18.57 -13.20 -26.27
C GLN A 12 17.14 -13.37 -26.76
N CYS A 13 16.71 -14.61 -26.89
CA CYS A 13 15.37 -14.96 -27.30
C CYS A 13 14.43 -14.93 -26.09
N TYR A 14 13.57 -13.92 -26.02
CA TYR A 14 12.61 -13.79 -24.93
C TYR A 14 11.38 -14.69 -25.16
N THR A 15 10.86 -15.27 -24.08
CA THR A 15 9.66 -16.12 -24.07
C THR A 15 8.54 -15.44 -23.31
N GLY A 16 7.29 -15.88 -23.50
CA GLY A 16 6.13 -15.30 -22.80
C GLY A 16 6.32 -15.24 -21.28
N HIS A 17 7.07 -16.20 -20.73
CA HIS A 17 7.47 -16.22 -19.33
C HIS A 17 8.33 -15.01 -18.93
N CYS A 18 9.27 -14.59 -19.78
CA CYS A 18 10.10 -13.40 -19.55
C CYS A 18 9.23 -12.13 -19.46
N LEU A 19 8.25 -11.97 -20.36
CA LEU A 19 7.35 -10.81 -20.31
C LEU A 19 6.47 -10.82 -19.06
N ARG A 20 5.97 -12.00 -18.69
CA ARG A 20 5.18 -12.17 -17.46
C ARG A 20 6.00 -11.75 -16.23
N ALA A 21 7.26 -12.19 -16.16
CA ALA A 21 8.17 -11.80 -15.09
C ALA A 21 8.38 -10.28 -15.04
N THR A 22 8.66 -9.67 -16.19
CA THR A 22 8.85 -8.22 -16.30
C THR A 22 7.61 -7.43 -15.89
N ALA A 23 6.42 -7.85 -16.32
CA ALA A 23 5.17 -7.17 -15.97
C ALA A 23 4.86 -7.26 -14.47
N ILE A 24 5.06 -8.43 -13.85
CA ILE A 24 4.84 -8.62 -12.42
C ILE A 24 5.82 -7.77 -11.61
N GLN A 25 7.11 -7.78 -11.97
CA GLN A 25 8.10 -6.94 -11.31
C GLN A 25 7.77 -5.45 -11.45
N ALA A 26 7.35 -4.98 -12.63
CA ALA A 26 6.99 -3.59 -12.83
C ALA A 26 5.79 -3.16 -11.96
N MET A 27 4.78 -4.02 -11.82
CA MET A 27 3.66 -3.74 -10.91
C MET A 27 4.09 -3.77 -9.44
N ASN A 28 4.97 -4.70 -9.07
CA ASN A 28 5.54 -4.75 -7.73
C ASN A 28 6.34 -3.48 -7.40
N ASP A 29 7.16 -2.99 -8.33
CA ASP A 29 7.96 -1.77 -8.16
C ASP A 29 7.10 -0.52 -8.03
N ALA A 30 5.96 -0.48 -8.72
CA ALA A 30 4.93 0.55 -8.57
C ALA A 30 4.13 0.43 -7.26
N SER A 31 4.47 -0.53 -6.40
CA SER A 31 3.85 -0.75 -5.08
C SER A 31 2.36 -1.08 -5.14
N TYR A 32 1.91 -1.75 -6.22
CA TYR A 32 0.58 -2.32 -6.27
C TYR A 32 0.46 -3.50 -5.31
N GLU A 33 -0.70 -3.63 -4.66
CA GLU A 33 -0.95 -4.77 -3.78
C GLU A 33 -0.91 -6.10 -4.53
N ALA A 34 -0.38 -7.13 -3.87
CA ALA A 34 -0.28 -8.48 -4.38
C ALA A 34 -1.62 -9.01 -4.92
N ARG A 35 -2.75 -8.66 -4.29
CA ARG A 35 -4.10 -9.05 -4.73
C ARG A 35 -4.41 -8.59 -6.16
N HIS A 36 -4.03 -7.37 -6.51
CA HIS A 36 -4.30 -6.78 -7.82
C HIS A 36 -3.40 -7.40 -8.88
N ILE A 37 -2.13 -7.59 -8.53
CA ILE A 37 -1.14 -8.26 -9.37
C ILE A 37 -1.59 -9.69 -9.66
N MET A 38 -2.04 -10.43 -8.65
CA MET A 38 -2.57 -11.79 -8.78
C MET A 38 -3.79 -11.85 -9.70
N PHE A 39 -4.73 -10.91 -9.53
CA PHE A 39 -5.94 -10.83 -10.36
C PHE A 39 -5.59 -10.60 -11.84
N ILE A 40 -4.75 -9.60 -12.13
CA ILE A 40 -4.35 -9.25 -13.51
C ILE A 40 -3.51 -10.36 -14.15
N SER A 41 -2.62 -10.96 -13.38
CA SER A 41 -1.75 -12.02 -13.91
C SER A 41 -2.43 -13.39 -13.94
N GLY A 42 -3.52 -13.62 -13.21
CA GLY A 42 -4.19 -14.92 -13.11
C GLY A 42 -3.50 -15.90 -12.17
N HIS A 43 -2.76 -15.40 -11.18
CA HIS A 43 -2.14 -16.24 -10.14
C HIS A 43 -3.11 -16.48 -8.99
N ARG A 44 -3.11 -17.70 -8.45
CA ARG A 44 -4.00 -18.09 -7.33
C ARG A 44 -3.43 -17.82 -5.96
N ASN A 45 -2.11 -17.71 -5.85
CA ASN A 45 -1.43 -17.51 -4.57
C ASN A 45 -0.31 -16.48 -4.69
N GLU A 46 0.01 -15.86 -3.56
CA GLU A 46 1.05 -14.84 -3.49
C GLU A 46 2.46 -15.43 -3.69
N ALA A 47 2.69 -16.66 -3.22
CA ALA A 47 3.96 -17.35 -3.42
C ALA A 47 4.35 -17.46 -4.90
N SER A 48 3.37 -17.66 -5.79
CA SER A 48 3.57 -17.77 -7.23
C SER A 48 3.91 -16.44 -7.90
N ILE A 49 3.53 -15.29 -7.32
CA ILE A 49 4.00 -13.99 -7.81
C ILE A 49 5.35 -13.61 -7.19
N CYS A 50 5.62 -14.02 -5.94
CA CYS A 50 6.87 -13.71 -5.24
C CYS A 50 8.11 -14.27 -5.94
N SER A 51 7.99 -15.41 -6.63
CA SER A 51 9.11 -16.00 -7.39
C SER A 51 9.58 -15.11 -8.56
N TYR A 52 8.76 -14.17 -9.03
CA TYR A 52 9.12 -13.22 -10.07
C TYR A 52 9.80 -11.97 -9.52
N ASN A 53 9.65 -11.69 -8.22
CA ASN A 53 10.22 -10.51 -7.58
C ASN A 53 11.71 -10.71 -7.33
N ARG A 54 12.54 -9.91 -7.99
CA ARG A 54 14.01 -9.91 -7.89
C ARG A 54 14.54 -9.21 -6.63
N GLY A 55 13.65 -8.58 -5.87
CA GLY A 55 13.96 -7.86 -4.63
C GLY A 55 13.09 -6.61 -4.47
N CYS A 56 13.15 -6.00 -3.27
CA CYS A 56 12.46 -4.75 -2.98
C CYS A 56 13.25 -3.57 -3.60
N ASN A 57 12.57 -2.72 -4.37
CA ASN A 57 13.19 -1.57 -5.03
C ASN A 57 13.76 -0.58 -4.00
N ILE A 58 14.83 0.15 -4.33
CA ILE A 58 15.44 1.18 -3.48
C ILE A 58 14.40 2.22 -3.04
N THR A 59 13.51 2.63 -3.95
CA THR A 59 12.42 3.56 -3.64
C THR A 59 11.47 3.00 -2.59
N GLN A 60 11.13 1.71 -2.67
CA GLN A 60 10.27 1.04 -1.69
C GLN A 60 10.97 0.92 -0.33
N LYS A 61 12.24 0.52 -0.31
CA LYS A 61 13.06 0.48 0.91
C LYS A 61 13.15 1.86 1.57
N LYS A 62 13.35 2.92 0.79
CA LYS A 62 13.38 4.31 1.28
C LYS A 62 12.02 4.72 1.84
N SER A 63 10.92 4.38 1.15
CA SER A 63 9.57 4.66 1.65
C SER A 63 9.32 3.96 2.98
N MET A 64 9.63 2.66 3.08
CA MET A 64 9.50 1.89 4.31
C MET A 64 10.36 2.46 5.44
N SER A 65 11.62 2.81 5.15
CA SER A 65 12.52 3.45 6.10
C SER A 65 11.97 4.77 6.61
N ASN A 66 11.45 5.62 5.72
CA ASN A 66 10.88 6.91 6.09
C ASN A 66 9.64 6.74 6.99
N THR A 67 8.77 5.78 6.68
CA THR A 67 7.61 5.46 7.52
C THR A 67 8.03 5.01 8.91
N LEU A 68 9.04 4.15 9.02
CA LEU A 68 9.55 3.69 10.31
C LEU A 68 10.22 4.83 11.09
N SER A 69 11.06 5.64 10.44
CA SER A 69 11.70 6.80 11.08
C SER A 69 10.67 7.81 11.59
N ALA A 70 9.59 8.05 10.84
CA ALA A 70 8.52 8.95 11.28
C ALA A 70 7.79 8.47 12.54
N LEU A 71 7.82 7.17 12.84
CA LEU A 71 7.23 6.61 14.07
C LEU A 71 8.17 6.69 15.27
N THR A 72 9.49 6.75 15.04
CA THR A 72 10.51 6.76 16.10
C THR A 72 10.92 8.15 16.54
N GLU A 73 10.81 9.15 15.67
CA GLU A 73 11.03 10.54 16.06
C GLU A 73 9.90 11.00 16.99
N PRO A 74 10.18 11.44 18.23
CA PRO A 74 9.20 12.15 19.02
C PRO A 74 8.83 13.38 18.20
N THR A 75 7.56 13.50 17.83
CA THR A 75 7.07 14.66 17.09
C THR A 75 7.25 15.88 17.99
N CYS A 76 8.39 16.56 17.89
CA CYS A 76 8.52 17.94 18.31
C CYS A 76 7.72 18.73 17.29
N THR A 77 6.44 18.91 17.62
CA THR A 77 5.47 19.75 16.95
C THR A 77 6.05 21.14 16.72
N SER A 78 6.55 21.42 15.51
CA SER A 78 6.48 22.77 14.98
C SER A 78 5.05 22.96 14.46
N GLU A 79 4.33 23.83 15.15
CA GLU A 79 2.98 24.31 14.83
C GLU A 79 2.82 24.56 13.31
N LYS A 80 1.90 23.84 12.64
CA LYS A 80 1.08 24.36 11.51
C LYS A 80 0.14 23.37 10.82
N GLN A 81 -0.02 22.12 11.27
CA GLN A 81 -1.01 21.19 10.67
C GLN A 81 -2.05 20.59 11.61
N LEU A 82 -2.38 21.26 12.72
CA LEU A 82 -3.48 20.89 13.62
C LEU A 82 -4.70 21.82 13.48
N VAL A 83 -5.22 22.03 12.27
CA VAL A 83 -6.46 22.84 12.10
C VAL A 83 -7.54 22.14 11.25
N LYS A 84 -7.50 20.82 11.12
CA LYS A 84 -8.61 20.08 10.47
C LYS A 84 -9.33 19.04 11.31
N CYS A 85 -8.83 18.73 12.51
CA CYS A 85 -9.44 17.70 13.36
C CYS A 85 -10.19 18.24 14.59
N HIS A 86 -10.20 19.56 14.85
CA HIS A 86 -10.86 20.10 16.06
C HIS A 86 -12.39 20.28 15.92
N HIS A 87 -12.97 20.24 14.72
CA HIS A 87 -14.43 20.43 14.56
C HIS A 87 -15.27 19.16 14.53
N ILE A 88 -14.67 17.98 14.39
CA ILE A 88 -15.42 16.71 14.41
C ILE A 88 -15.48 16.13 15.83
N CYS A 89 -14.42 16.30 16.64
CA CYS A 89 -14.37 15.75 18.01
C CYS A 89 -15.26 16.48 19.03
N GLU A 90 -15.49 17.79 18.88
CA GLU A 90 -16.36 18.54 19.82
C GLU A 90 -17.87 18.30 19.62
N ARG A 91 -18.27 17.65 18.53
CA ARG A 91 -19.69 17.30 18.28
C ARG A 91 -20.05 15.97 18.94
N ALA A 92 -19.15 14.99 18.90
CA ALA A 92 -19.37 13.67 19.51
C ALA A 92 -19.44 13.70 21.05
N ASN A 93 -18.72 14.62 21.72
CA ASN A 93 -18.68 14.67 23.19
C ASN A 93 -19.77 15.55 23.84
N ARG A 94 -20.66 16.17 23.03
CA ARG A 94 -21.87 16.85 23.52
C ARG A 94 -23.11 15.96 23.46
N GLU A 95 -23.12 14.92 22.62
CA GLU A 95 -24.25 14.01 22.48
C GLU A 95 -24.32 12.96 23.60
N THR A 96 -23.23 12.71 24.33
CA THR A 96 -23.19 11.76 25.46
C THR A 96 -23.52 12.38 26.83
N LYS A 97 -23.58 13.72 26.95
CA LYS A 97 -23.90 14.40 28.23
C LYS A 97 -25.38 14.69 28.47
N ILE A 98 -26.27 14.34 27.54
CA ILE A 98 -27.73 14.54 27.70
C ILE A 98 -28.43 13.26 28.20
N ALA A 99 -27.77 12.09 28.20
CA ALA A 99 -28.42 10.82 28.51
C ALA A 99 -28.42 10.40 29.99
N ASP A 100 -27.75 11.13 30.90
CA ASP A 100 -27.52 10.68 32.29
C ASP A 100 -28.25 11.51 33.37
N THR A 101 -29.43 12.04 33.05
CA THR A 101 -30.34 12.70 34.03
C THR A 101 -31.79 12.23 33.89
N GLY A 102 -32.02 10.92 33.79
CA GLY A 102 -33.36 10.42 33.50
C GLY A 102 -33.68 9.00 33.95
N LEU A 103 -33.28 8.56 35.14
CA LEU A 103 -33.92 7.38 35.75
C LEU A 103 -33.90 7.45 37.29
N ALA A 104 -34.80 8.26 37.85
CA ALA A 104 -35.16 8.19 39.27
C ALA A 104 -36.69 8.22 39.43
N LYS A 105 -37.22 7.09 39.89
CA LYS A 105 -38.49 6.88 40.63
C LYS A 105 -39.82 7.04 39.89
N ARG A 106 -40.39 5.90 39.47
CA ARG A 106 -41.82 5.57 39.64
C ARG A 106 -41.92 4.09 40.01
N GLY A 107 -42.56 3.81 41.15
CA GLY A 107 -42.71 2.49 41.76
C GLY A 107 -42.58 2.61 43.27
#